data_AF-A0A9R1SNL8-F1
#
_entry.id   AF-A0A9R1SNL8-F1
#
_cell.length_a   1.000
_cell.length_b   1.000
_cell.length_c   1.000
_cell.angle_alpha   90.00
_cell.angle_beta   90.00
_cell.angle_gamma   90.00
#
_symmetry.space_group_name_H-M   'P 1'
#
loop_
_entity.id
_entity.type
_entity.pdbx_description
1 polymer ?
#
loop_
_entity_poly.entity_id
_entity_poly.type
_entity_poly.pdbx_seq_one_letter_code
_entity_poly.pdbx_strand_id
1 'polypeptide(L)'
;METQRDSCSLGRWSLLLLLLGLVIPLATTQTLSYKEAVLRAVDGLNQRSSDENLYRLLELDPLPKEDEDPDTPKPVSFTVKETVCPRTTQQPLEECDFKENGLVKQCVGTVVLDPAKDYFDISCDKTVDCQGDLMLGSGTTQRSSLSLWGQTLWQQIAQDPQPLFMTHVDVHGKGPLKDKHQ
;
A
#
# COMPACT_ATOMS: atom_id res chain seq x y z
N MET A 1 52.79 1.25 55.06
CA MET A 1 52.64 0.12 54.12
C MET A 1 51.87 -0.90 54.92
N GLU A 2 50.54 -0.95 54.87
CA GLU A 2 49.73 -1.40 53.73
C GLU A 2 48.30 -0.83 53.83
N THR A 3 47.75 -0.31 52.73
CA THR A 3 46.33 0.08 52.59
C THR A 3 45.56 -1.04 51.92
N GLN A 4 44.69 -1.73 52.67
CA GLN A 4 43.80 -2.76 52.12
C GLN A 4 42.46 -2.73 52.85
N ARG A 5 41.45 -2.01 52.33
CA ARG A 5 40.02 -2.36 52.55
C ARG A 5 38.94 -1.56 51.77
N ASP A 6 39.25 -0.92 50.65
CA ASP A 6 38.19 -0.30 49.81
C ASP A 6 37.62 -1.25 48.74
N SER A 7 38.17 -2.47 48.64
CA SER A 7 37.90 -3.41 47.54
C SER A 7 36.54 -4.11 47.59
N CYS A 8 35.84 -4.17 48.73
CA CYS A 8 34.55 -4.90 48.84
C CYS A 8 33.35 -4.09 48.32
N SER A 9 33.41 -2.75 48.39
CA SER A 9 32.29 -1.88 48.01
C SER A 9 32.23 -1.70 46.48
N LEU A 10 33.36 -1.38 45.84
CA LEU A 10 33.40 -1.09 44.40
C LEU A 10 32.95 -2.28 43.53
N GLY A 11 33.26 -3.52 43.91
CA GLY A 11 32.87 -4.70 43.14
C GLY A 11 31.35 -4.90 43.08
N ARG A 12 30.62 -4.53 44.14
CA ARG A 12 29.16 -4.64 44.21
C ARG A 12 28.44 -3.57 43.39
N TRP A 13 28.98 -2.35 43.38
CA TRP A 13 28.49 -1.27 42.51
C TRP A 13 28.82 -1.55 41.03
N SER A 14 30.00 -2.11 40.75
CA SER A 14 30.40 -2.51 39.41
C SER A 14 29.51 -3.64 38.87
N LEU A 15 29.14 -4.63 39.70
CA LEU A 15 28.15 -5.64 39.34
C LEU A 15 26.77 -5.04 39.06
N LEU A 16 26.32 -4.10 39.89
CA LEU A 16 25.05 -3.40 39.71
C LEU A 16 25.02 -2.60 38.41
N LEU A 17 26.10 -1.88 38.08
CA LEU A 17 26.23 -1.15 36.81
C LEU A 17 26.29 -2.09 35.60
N LEU A 18 26.95 -3.26 35.73
CA LEU A 18 26.93 -4.32 34.70
C LEU A 18 25.53 -4.92 34.49
N LEU A 19 24.77 -5.14 35.57
CA LEU A 19 23.38 -5.60 35.52
C LEU A 19 22.44 -4.55 34.93
N LEU A 20 22.70 -3.25 35.16
CA LEU A 20 21.89 -2.15 34.62
C LEU A 20 22.20 -1.84 33.15
N GLY A 21 23.43 -2.14 32.69
CA GLY A 21 23.85 -1.96 31.30
C GLY A 21 23.37 -3.03 30.32
N LEU A 22 22.81 -4.14 30.82
CA LEU A 22 22.31 -5.25 30.00
C LEU A 22 20.79 -5.16 29.73
N VAL A 23 20.32 -3.96 29.43
CA VAL A 23 19.00 -3.75 28.81
C VAL A 23 19.23 -3.01 27.51
N ILE A 24 19.85 -3.70 26.55
CA ILE A 24 19.81 -3.24 25.16
C ILE A 24 18.44 -3.70 24.64
N PRO A 25 17.50 -2.78 24.34
CA PRO A 25 16.31 -3.17 23.61
C PRO A 25 16.79 -3.79 22.29
N LEU A 26 16.48 -5.07 22.09
CA LEU A 26 16.74 -5.75 20.83
C LEU A 26 16.07 -4.91 19.74
N ALA A 27 16.84 -4.38 18.80
CA ALA A 27 16.31 -3.60 17.69
C ALA A 27 15.41 -4.54 16.88
N THR A 28 14.10 -4.43 17.10
CA THR A 28 13.12 -5.11 16.26
C THR A 28 13.19 -4.41 14.90
N THR A 29 13.57 -5.16 13.88
CA THR A 29 13.42 -4.75 12.49
C THR A 29 11.93 -4.74 12.17
N GLN A 30 11.25 -3.66 12.54
CA GLN A 30 9.86 -3.44 12.14
C GLN A 30 9.88 -3.28 10.62
N THR A 31 9.03 -4.00 9.90
CA THR A 31 8.84 -3.84 8.45
C THR A 31 7.45 -3.28 8.26
N LEU A 32 7.32 -2.21 7.49
CA LEU A 32 6.01 -1.64 7.16
C LEU A 32 5.27 -2.59 6.24
N SER A 33 3.95 -2.71 6.43
CA SER A 33 3.10 -3.27 5.39
C SER A 33 3.09 -2.36 4.16
N TYR A 34 2.79 -2.92 3.00
CA TYR A 34 2.65 -2.17 1.75
C TYR A 34 1.72 -0.95 1.90
N LYS A 35 0.58 -1.12 2.58
CA LYS A 35 -0.37 -0.03 2.81
C LYS A 35 0.19 1.04 3.75
N GLU A 36 0.89 0.67 4.81
CA GLU A 36 1.52 1.63 5.73
C GLU A 36 2.61 2.45 5.02
N ALA A 37 3.42 1.80 4.17
CA ALA A 37 4.41 2.49 3.36
C ALA A 37 3.76 3.51 2.40
N VAL A 38 2.63 3.16 1.78
CA VAL A 38 1.85 4.09 0.94
C VAL A 38 1.28 5.25 1.75
N LEU A 39 0.67 4.99 2.91
CA LEU A 39 0.13 6.06 3.77
C LEU A 39 1.21 7.03 4.22
N ARG A 40 2.38 6.52 4.63
CA ARG A 40 3.55 7.34 4.96
C ARG A 40 4.00 8.20 3.78
N ALA A 41 3.99 7.62 2.57
CA ALA A 41 4.33 8.37 1.38
C ALA A 41 3.29 9.47 1.08
N VAL A 42 1.99 9.21 1.29
CA VAL A 42 0.93 10.24 1.18
C VAL A 42 1.15 11.39 2.15
N ASP A 43 1.57 11.11 3.39
CA ASP A 43 1.93 12.18 4.33
C ASP A 43 3.10 13.03 3.81
N GLY A 44 4.14 12.37 3.29
CA GLY A 44 5.28 13.05 2.66
C GLY A 44 4.88 13.87 1.43
N LEU A 45 3.94 13.39 0.61
CA LEU A 45 3.36 14.13 -0.52
C LEU A 45 2.67 15.41 -0.06
N ASN A 46 1.89 15.35 1.02
CA ASN A 46 1.20 16.52 1.58
C ASN A 46 2.17 17.53 2.20
N GLN A 47 3.24 17.06 2.84
CA GLN A 47 4.26 17.93 3.44
C GLN A 47 5.02 18.76 2.40
N ARG A 48 5.34 18.15 1.24
CA ARG A 48 6.06 18.82 0.15
C ARG A 48 5.16 19.59 -0.81
N SER A 49 3.84 19.38 -0.76
CA SER A 49 2.90 20.04 -1.67
C SER A 49 2.68 21.51 -1.31
N SER A 50 2.40 22.31 -2.34
CA SER A 50 1.96 23.69 -2.22
C SER A 50 0.43 23.85 -2.29
N ASP A 51 -0.32 22.75 -2.33
CA ASP A 51 -1.78 22.78 -2.35
C ASP A 51 -2.35 23.34 -1.02
N GLU A 52 -3.54 23.93 -1.08
CA GLU A 52 -4.21 24.54 0.09
C GLU A 52 -4.73 23.49 1.07
N ASN A 53 -5.28 22.39 0.55
CA ASN A 53 -5.90 21.32 1.34
C ASN A 53 -5.06 20.05 1.31
N LEU A 54 -5.23 19.23 2.34
CA LEU A 54 -4.62 17.90 2.38
C LEU A 54 -5.29 16.96 1.37
N TYR A 55 -4.51 16.01 0.87
CA TYR A 55 -4.98 14.89 0.06
C TYR A 55 -4.92 13.61 0.89
N ARG A 56 -5.99 12.83 0.85
CA ARG A 56 -6.08 11.54 1.53
C ARG A 56 -6.14 10.42 0.49
N LEU A 57 -5.56 9.26 0.83
CA LEU A 57 -5.64 8.06 0.02
C LEU A 57 -7.12 7.69 -0.23
N LEU A 58 -7.52 7.66 -1.50
CA LEU A 58 -8.86 7.29 -1.94
C LEU A 58 -8.91 5.79 -2.27
N GLU A 59 -8.01 5.35 -3.15
CA GLU A 59 -7.92 3.97 -3.61
C GLU A 59 -6.45 3.58 -3.79
N LEU A 60 -6.10 2.34 -3.44
CA LEU A 60 -4.75 1.78 -3.60
C LEU A 60 -4.86 0.54 -4.47
N ASP A 61 -4.11 0.52 -5.58
CA ASP A 61 -4.07 -0.63 -6.45
C ASP A 61 -3.40 -1.81 -5.72
N PRO A 62 -3.90 -3.04 -5.92
CA PRO A 62 -3.29 -4.22 -5.34
C PRO A 62 -1.85 -4.34 -5.82
N LEU A 63 -0.95 -4.68 -4.89
CA LEU A 63 0.44 -4.90 -5.20
C LEU A 63 0.54 -6.02 -6.27
N PRO A 64 1.33 -5.83 -7.35
CA PRO A 64 1.68 -6.92 -8.25
C PRO A 64 2.28 -8.07 -7.43
N LYS A 65 2.08 -9.32 -7.84
CA LYS A 65 2.68 -10.46 -7.12
C LYS A 65 4.21 -10.32 -7.16
N GLU A 66 4.87 -9.82 -6.11
CA GLU A 66 6.33 -9.82 -6.04
C GLU A 66 7.00 -9.59 -4.68
N ASP A 67 8.15 -10.27 -4.57
CA ASP A 67 9.30 -10.27 -3.64
C ASP A 67 9.12 -9.84 -2.16
N GLU A 68 9.59 -10.68 -1.23
CA GLU A 68 9.52 -10.46 0.23
C GLU A 68 10.60 -9.50 0.77
N ASP A 69 11.57 -9.09 -0.05
CA ASP A 69 12.66 -8.20 0.40
C ASP A 69 12.12 -6.79 0.73
N PRO A 70 12.18 -6.34 2.01
CA PRO A 70 11.69 -5.03 2.43
C PRO A 70 12.56 -3.85 1.96
N ASP A 71 13.82 -4.12 1.59
CA ASP A 71 14.78 -3.09 1.18
C ASP A 71 14.66 -2.73 -0.31
N THR A 72 14.04 -3.61 -1.09
CA THR A 72 13.79 -3.41 -2.51
C THR A 72 12.59 -2.47 -2.71
N PRO A 73 12.73 -1.37 -3.48
CA PRO A 73 11.61 -0.48 -3.80
C PRO A 73 10.44 -1.22 -4.46
N LYS A 74 9.26 -1.11 -3.87
CA LYS A 74 8.02 -1.73 -4.34
C LYS A 74 7.24 -0.76 -5.21
N PRO A 75 6.79 -1.17 -6.42
CA PRO A 75 5.97 -0.31 -7.26
C PRO A 75 4.62 -0.03 -6.61
N VAL A 76 4.14 1.21 -6.75
CA VAL A 76 2.85 1.67 -6.23
C VAL A 76 2.07 2.42 -7.30
N SER A 77 0.75 2.22 -7.28
CA SER A 77 -0.22 3.01 -8.03
C SER A 77 -1.44 3.21 -7.14
N PHE A 78 -1.85 4.47 -6.95
CA PHE A 78 -2.96 4.81 -6.07
C PHE A 78 -3.54 6.18 -6.43
N THR A 79 -4.79 6.40 -6.03
CA THR A 79 -5.44 7.70 -6.15
C THR A 79 -5.54 8.39 -4.80
N VAL A 80 -5.36 9.70 -4.81
CA VAL A 80 -5.61 10.56 -3.65
C VAL A 80 -6.70 11.57 -3.98
N LYS A 81 -7.53 11.90 -3.00
CA LYS A 81 -8.60 12.90 -3.14
C LYS A 81 -8.41 14.03 -2.14
N GLU A 82 -8.65 15.24 -2.61
CA GLU A 82 -8.62 16.46 -1.80
C GLU A 82 -9.63 16.38 -0.64
N THR A 83 -9.22 16.83 0.53
CA THR A 83 -10.02 16.85 1.77
C THR A 83 -10.52 18.25 2.07
N VAL A 84 -11.41 18.37 3.07
CA VAL A 84 -11.85 19.67 3.61
C VAL A 84 -10.82 20.29 4.55
N CYS A 85 -9.81 19.53 4.96
CA CYS A 85 -8.79 19.97 5.89
C CYS A 85 -7.74 20.84 5.19
N PRO A 86 -7.42 22.03 5.72
CA PRO A 86 -6.29 22.80 5.24
C PRO A 86 -4.99 22.07 5.56
N ARG A 87 -3.94 22.26 4.76
CA ARG A 87 -2.61 21.66 4.97
C ARG A 87 -2.00 21.99 6.34
N THR A 88 -2.42 23.08 6.97
CA THR A 88 -1.96 23.53 8.30
C THR A 88 -2.66 22.84 9.46
N THR A 89 -3.61 21.93 9.20
CA THR A 89 -4.29 21.19 10.26
C THR A 89 -3.29 20.33 11.05
N GLN A 90 -3.57 20.13 12.33
CA GLN A 90 -2.83 19.21 13.20
C GLN A 90 -3.59 17.88 13.41
N GLN A 91 -4.78 17.77 12.84
CA GLN A 91 -5.59 16.56 12.94
C GLN A 91 -4.99 15.44 12.08
N PRO A 92 -5.19 14.16 12.47
CA PRO A 92 -4.82 13.02 11.65
C PRO A 92 -5.51 13.07 10.28
N LEU A 93 -4.81 12.62 9.24
CA LEU A 93 -5.32 12.64 7.86
C LEU A 93 -6.57 11.76 7.70
N GLU A 94 -6.72 10.72 8.53
CA GLU A 94 -7.85 9.79 8.53
C GLU A 94 -9.16 10.41 9.06
N GLU A 95 -9.06 11.49 9.84
CA GLU A 95 -10.20 12.24 10.36
C GLU A 95 -10.67 13.33 9.38
N CYS A 96 -9.87 13.62 8.35
CA CYS A 96 -10.21 14.57 7.32
C CYS A 96 -11.18 13.95 6.29
N ASP A 97 -12.39 14.48 6.27
CA ASP A 97 -13.40 14.13 5.28
C ASP A 97 -12.98 14.57 3.87
N PHE A 98 -13.34 13.75 2.88
CA PHE A 98 -13.16 14.12 1.49
C PHE A 98 -14.03 15.31 1.13
N LYS A 99 -13.45 16.27 0.40
CA LYS A 99 -14.20 17.37 -0.17
C LYS A 99 -15.10 16.81 -1.27
N GLU A 100 -16.38 17.20 -1.29
CA GLU A 100 -17.39 16.64 -2.19
C GLU A 100 -16.92 16.69 -3.66
N ASN A 101 -16.55 17.88 -4.13
CA ASN A 101 -15.95 18.14 -5.44
C ASN A 101 -14.42 18.30 -5.36
N GLY A 102 -13.78 17.54 -4.46
CA GLY A 102 -12.34 17.55 -4.28
C GLY A 102 -11.61 16.97 -5.47
N LEU A 103 -10.46 17.54 -5.80
CA LEU A 103 -9.61 17.04 -6.90
C LEU A 103 -9.12 15.62 -6.60
N VAL A 104 -9.18 14.74 -7.60
CA VAL A 104 -8.60 13.39 -7.56
C VAL A 104 -7.32 13.37 -8.38
N LYS A 105 -6.22 12.91 -7.78
CA LYS A 105 -4.92 12.78 -8.45
C LYS A 105 -4.51 11.32 -8.48
N GLN A 106 -4.07 10.85 -9.65
CA GLN A 106 -3.41 9.56 -9.77
C GLN A 106 -1.94 9.73 -9.39
N CYS A 107 -1.44 8.86 -8.53
CA CYS A 107 -0.04 8.81 -8.11
C CYS A 107 0.57 7.46 -8.50
N VAL A 108 1.79 7.50 -9.01
CA VAL A 108 2.56 6.32 -9.43
C VAL A 108 4.01 6.47 -9.03
N GLY A 109 4.67 5.36 -8.67
CA GLY A 109 6.05 5.41 -8.22
C GLY A 109 6.51 4.16 -7.47
N THR A 110 7.41 4.36 -6.51
CA THR A 110 7.93 3.29 -5.64
C THR A 110 8.01 3.71 -4.17
N VAL A 111 7.86 2.73 -3.27
CA VAL A 111 8.02 2.87 -1.81
C VAL A 111 8.95 1.79 -1.27
N VAL A 112 9.69 2.08 -0.20
CA VAL A 112 10.50 1.07 0.52
C VAL A 112 9.77 0.67 1.81
N LEU A 113 9.77 -0.62 2.14
CA LEU A 113 9.03 -1.13 3.31
C LEU A 113 9.84 -1.05 4.61
N ASP A 114 11.17 -0.95 4.51
CA ASP A 114 12.03 -0.66 5.66
C ASP A 114 11.74 0.74 6.24
N PRO A 115 11.19 0.85 7.47
CA PRO A 115 10.86 2.13 8.08
C PRO A 115 12.08 2.98 8.40
N ALA A 116 13.29 2.40 8.44
CA ALA A 116 14.54 3.15 8.63
C ALA A 116 14.93 3.94 7.37
N LYS A 117 14.39 3.57 6.20
CA LYS A 117 14.56 4.30 4.94
C LYS A 117 13.37 5.23 4.73
N ASP A 118 13.59 6.52 4.96
CA ASP A 118 12.62 7.57 4.64
C ASP A 118 12.72 7.96 3.15
N TYR A 119 12.50 6.98 2.27
CA TYR A 119 12.63 7.15 0.83
C TYR A 119 11.42 6.62 0.09
N PHE A 120 10.82 7.49 -0.71
CA PHE A 120 9.78 7.17 -1.68
C PHE A 120 10.01 8.04 -2.93
N ASP A 121 9.75 7.47 -4.10
CA ASP A 121 9.83 8.18 -5.37
C ASP A 121 8.47 8.06 -6.05
N ILE A 122 7.62 9.06 -5.83
CA ILE A 122 6.23 9.08 -6.30
C ILE A 122 5.97 10.39 -7.02
N SER A 123 5.36 10.30 -8.20
CA SER A 123 4.81 11.43 -8.94
C SER A 123 3.30 11.34 -8.96
N CYS A 124 2.62 12.49 -8.87
CA CYS A 124 1.17 12.56 -8.98
C CYS A 124 0.79 13.48 -10.13
N ASP A 125 -0.07 12.99 -11.03
CA ASP A 125 -0.58 13.76 -12.14
C ASP A 125 -1.62 14.77 -11.68
N LYS A 126 -1.71 15.88 -12.42
CA LYS A 126 -2.74 16.89 -12.17
C LYS A 126 -4.05 16.40 -12.78
N THR A 127 -4.94 15.97 -11.89
CA THR A 127 -6.37 15.66 -12.09
C THR A 127 -6.73 14.55 -13.08
N VAL A 128 -7.24 13.43 -12.56
CA VAL A 128 -8.09 12.52 -13.33
C VAL A 128 -9.51 13.05 -13.17
N ASP A 129 -9.98 13.79 -14.17
CA ASP A 129 -11.35 14.29 -14.19
C ASP A 129 -12.29 13.13 -14.47
N CYS A 130 -12.91 12.57 -13.43
CA CYS A 130 -14.04 11.65 -13.58
C CYS A 130 -15.32 12.44 -13.89
N GLN A 131 -15.28 13.40 -14.82
CA GLN A 131 -16.49 14.00 -15.37
C GLN A 131 -17.17 12.93 -16.21
N GLY A 132 -18.25 12.37 -15.65
CA GLY A 132 -18.96 11.23 -16.22
C GLY A 132 -19.27 11.38 -17.70
N ASP A 133 -18.71 10.47 -18.50
CA ASP A 133 -19.11 10.26 -19.88
C ASP A 133 -20.50 9.61 -19.86
N LEU A 134 -21.53 10.47 -19.80
CA LEU A 134 -22.86 10.11 -20.28
C LEU A 134 -22.71 9.85 -21.79
N MET A 135 -22.57 8.57 -22.14
CA MET A 135 -22.53 8.02 -23.49
C MET A 135 -23.45 8.79 -24.46
N LEU A 136 -22.89 9.74 -25.19
CA LEU A 136 -23.46 10.22 -26.46
C LEU A 136 -22.33 10.24 -27.48
N GLY A 137 -22.35 9.20 -28.30
CA GLY A 137 -21.32 8.94 -29.29
C GLY A 137 -21.06 10.12 -30.21
N SER A 138 -19.79 10.46 -30.37
CA SER A 138 -19.26 10.89 -31.65
C SER A 138 -17.80 10.47 -31.73
N GLY A 139 -17.52 9.56 -32.66
CA GLY A 139 -16.16 9.09 -32.89
C GLY A 139 -15.30 10.21 -33.41
N THR A 140 -14.23 10.53 -32.69
CA THR A 140 -13.01 11.06 -33.30
C THR A 140 -11.82 10.37 -32.67
N THR A 141 -11.11 9.61 -33.50
CA THR A 141 -9.85 8.94 -33.19
C THR A 141 -8.81 9.98 -32.83
N GLN A 142 -8.45 10.10 -31.56
CA GLN A 142 -7.24 10.78 -31.15
C GLN A 142 -6.23 9.72 -30.69
N ARG A 143 -5.38 9.33 -31.64
CA ARG A 143 -4.24 8.44 -31.43
C ARG A 143 -3.22 9.17 -30.55
N SER A 144 -3.35 9.04 -29.24
CA SER A 144 -2.30 9.45 -28.30
C SER A 144 -1.18 8.42 -28.36
N SER A 145 0.05 8.93 -28.40
CA SER A 145 1.26 8.16 -28.61
C SER A 145 1.63 7.35 -27.35
N LEU A 146 1.01 6.19 -27.17
CA LEU A 146 1.52 5.16 -26.25
C LEU A 146 2.85 4.65 -26.79
N SER A 147 3.92 4.84 -26.01
CA SER A 147 5.23 4.24 -26.30
C SER A 147 5.05 2.73 -26.55
N LEU A 148 5.74 2.19 -27.56
CA LEU A 148 5.60 0.78 -27.96
C LEU A 148 5.82 -0.21 -26.79
N TRP A 149 6.56 0.22 -25.76
CA TRP A 149 6.79 -0.56 -24.55
C TRP A 149 5.52 -0.75 -23.71
N GLY A 150 4.63 0.24 -23.63
CA GLY A 150 3.37 0.16 -22.88
C GLY A 150 2.31 -0.73 -23.54
N GLN A 151 2.31 -0.83 -24.88
CA GLN A 151 1.37 -1.69 -25.62
C GLN A 151 1.67 -3.18 -25.46
N THR A 152 2.95 -3.53 -25.30
CA THR A 152 3.40 -4.92 -25.23
C THR A 152 3.08 -5.56 -23.87
N LEU A 153 3.12 -4.78 -22.78
CA LEU A 153 2.85 -5.29 -21.43
C LEU A 153 1.37 -5.62 -21.20
N TRP A 154 0.44 -4.82 -21.76
CA TRP A 154 -1.00 -5.11 -21.68
C TRP A 154 -1.42 -6.32 -22.54
N GLN A 155 -0.82 -6.52 -23.73
CA GLN A 155 -1.13 -7.67 -24.57
C GLN A 155 -0.74 -9.01 -23.94
N GLN A 156 0.32 -9.03 -23.12
CA GLN A 156 0.77 -10.24 -22.43
C GLN A 156 -0.18 -10.67 -21.31
N ILE A 157 -0.88 -9.72 -20.67
CA ILE A 157 -1.81 -9.99 -19.55
C ILE A 157 -3.13 -10.61 -20.04
N ALA A 158 -3.54 -10.35 -21.28
CA ALA A 158 -4.82 -10.83 -21.83
C ALA A 158 -4.76 -12.26 -22.40
N GLN A 159 -3.61 -12.94 -22.36
CA GLN A 159 -3.40 -14.23 -23.03
C GLN A 159 -3.48 -15.47 -22.13
N ASP A 160 -3.78 -15.33 -20.83
CA ASP A 160 -3.98 -16.48 -19.94
C ASP A 160 -5.36 -16.47 -19.25
N PRO A 161 -6.45 -16.82 -19.96
CA PRO A 161 -7.69 -17.20 -19.30
C PRO A 161 -7.57 -18.67 -18.88
N GLN A 162 -7.20 -18.93 -17.62
CA GLN A 162 -7.33 -20.27 -17.06
C GLN A 162 -8.81 -20.71 -17.07
N PRO A 163 -9.19 -21.85 -17.69
CA PRO A 163 -10.55 -22.34 -17.62
C PRO A 163 -10.81 -23.01 -16.27
N LEU A 164 -11.72 -22.43 -15.49
CA LEU A 164 -12.33 -23.06 -14.32
C LEU A 164 -13.11 -24.31 -14.79
N PHE A 165 -12.67 -25.50 -14.35
CA PHE A 165 -13.44 -26.73 -14.49
C PHE A 165 -14.72 -26.65 -13.63
N MET A 166 -15.87 -26.47 -14.29
CA MET A 166 -17.18 -26.74 -13.71
C MET A 166 -17.38 -28.26 -13.64
N THR A 167 -17.35 -28.84 -12.45
CA THR A 167 -17.90 -30.19 -12.22
C THR A 167 -19.41 -30.08 -12.06
N HIS A 168 -20.14 -30.55 -13.08
CA HIS A 168 -21.59 -30.75 -13.06
C HIS A 168 -21.94 -31.82 -12.02
N VAL A 169 -22.80 -31.51 -11.05
CA VAL A 169 -23.39 -32.47 -10.11
C VAL A 169 -24.76 -32.85 -10.66
N ASP A 170 -24.88 -34.06 -11.21
CA ASP A 170 -26.15 -34.64 -11.63
C ASP A 170 -27.00 -34.98 -10.40
N VAL A 171 -28.08 -34.22 -10.21
CA VAL A 171 -29.18 -34.58 -9.32
C VAL A 171 -30.36 -35.02 -10.18
N HIS A 172 -30.56 -36.33 -10.32
CA HIS A 172 -31.82 -36.87 -10.80
C HIS A 172 -32.27 -38.02 -9.89
N GLY A 173 -33.09 -37.66 -8.90
CA GLY A 173 -33.86 -38.59 -8.09
C GLY A 173 -35.35 -38.32 -8.26
N LYS A 174 -36.07 -39.20 -8.96
CA LYS A 174 -37.50 -39.47 -8.78
C LYS A 174 -37.90 -40.75 -9.52
N GLY A 175 -38.19 -41.82 -8.76
CA GLY A 175 -39.10 -42.89 -9.22
C GLY A 175 -40.56 -42.39 -9.27
N PRO A 176 -41.59 -43.24 -9.44
CA PRO A 176 -41.59 -44.70 -9.27
C PRO A 176 -42.45 -45.51 -10.31
N LEU A 177 -42.49 -46.84 -10.10
CA LEU A 177 -43.62 -47.76 -10.31
C LEU A 177 -44.02 -48.19 -11.75
N LYS A 178 -43.86 -49.48 -12.06
CA LYS A 178 -44.97 -50.46 -12.30
C LYS A 178 -44.49 -51.74 -13.02
N ASP A 179 -44.64 -52.86 -12.32
CA ASP A 179 -45.33 -54.10 -12.72
C ASP A 179 -45.03 -54.86 -14.03
N LYS A 180 -44.85 -56.18 -13.80
CA LYS A 180 -45.34 -57.37 -14.53
C LYS A 180 -44.48 -58.03 -15.63
N HIS A 181 -44.11 -59.28 -15.31
CA HIS A 181 -44.34 -60.53 -16.05
C HIS A 181 -44.03 -60.52 -17.57
N GLN A 182 -43.02 -61.28 -17.97
CA GLN A 182 -43.14 -62.63 -18.55
C GLN A 182 -41.76 -63.21 -18.81
#